data_AF-A0A1D2QQW5-F1
#
_entry.id   AF-A0A1D2QQW5-F1
#
_cell.length_a   1.000
_cell.length_b   1.000
_cell.length_c   1.000
_cell.angle_alpha   90.00
_cell.angle_beta   90.00
_cell.angle_gamma   90.00
#
_symmetry.space_group_name_H-M   'P 1'
#
loop_
_entity.id
_entity.type
_entity.pdbx_description
1 polymer ?
#
loop_
_entity_poly.entity_id
_entity_poly.type
_entity_poly.pdbx_seq_one_letter_code
_entity_poly.pdbx_strand_id
1 'polypeptide(L)'
;MADGGKYRQRHYMTMLWDKPSDKGVLKMPYMPLFRASTYNSFAGGIRRYFATIEDGLFENIYFVQSLEYALNIFSHIESEKGRNKQEWFIDVDQYRIIADENTSGEPTPEGIHSDGTNYFLLMLVDRQNVAGGESSIHTADKELVTRVTLTNPGDMMLLDDERMMHGVSSVTSLNGQTAHRDIFHISCTNIHRPGAVERRFGLSSEQVNVMLKR
;
A
#
# COMPACT_ATOMS: atom_id res chain seq x y z
N MET A 1 -8.59 8.13 -12.99
CA MET A 1 -8.95 7.44 -11.73
C MET A 1 -10.45 7.20 -11.70
N ALA A 2 -11.01 6.57 -10.64
CA ALA A 2 -12.46 6.32 -10.57
C ALA A 2 -13.29 7.62 -10.53
N ASP A 3 -12.71 8.68 -10.00
CA ASP A 3 -13.21 10.06 -10.00
C ASP A 3 -12.87 10.85 -11.29
N GLY A 4 -12.24 10.21 -12.29
CA GLY A 4 -11.78 10.87 -13.52
C GLY A 4 -10.50 11.72 -13.36
N GLY A 5 -9.94 11.84 -12.16
CA GLY A 5 -8.74 12.65 -11.93
C GLY A 5 -7.51 12.14 -12.69
N LYS A 6 -6.59 13.07 -12.99
CA LYS A 6 -5.29 12.82 -13.64
C LYS A 6 -4.10 13.13 -12.73
N TYR A 7 -4.35 13.49 -11.48
CA TYR A 7 -3.35 13.92 -10.51
C TYR A 7 -2.50 12.78 -9.91
N ARG A 8 -2.73 11.52 -10.28
CA ARG A 8 -1.99 10.37 -9.73
C ARG A 8 -1.42 9.49 -10.83
N GLN A 9 -0.10 9.35 -10.82
CA GLN A 9 0.64 8.34 -11.58
C GLN A 9 0.97 7.17 -10.65
N ARG A 10 0.99 5.95 -11.19
CA ARG A 10 1.23 4.73 -10.42
C ARG A 10 1.99 3.69 -11.22
N HIS A 11 3.05 3.14 -10.63
CA HIS A 11 3.59 1.84 -10.98
C HIS A 11 3.30 0.83 -9.87
N TYR A 12 3.13 -0.42 -10.25
CA TYR A 12 2.72 -1.49 -9.34
C TYR A 12 3.45 -2.80 -9.61
N MET A 13 3.75 -3.56 -8.56
CA MET A 13 4.14 -4.97 -8.65
C MET A 13 3.66 -5.77 -7.44
N THR A 14 3.73 -7.09 -7.56
CA THR A 14 3.35 -8.04 -6.51
C THR A 14 4.47 -9.02 -6.21
N MET A 15 4.62 -9.40 -4.95
CA MET A 15 5.62 -10.36 -4.48
C MET A 15 4.97 -11.33 -3.48
N LEU A 16 5.63 -12.48 -3.30
CA LEU A 16 5.33 -13.42 -2.23
C LEU A 16 6.59 -13.59 -1.38
N TRP A 17 6.42 -13.58 -0.06
CA TRP A 17 7.51 -13.87 0.87
C TRP A 17 7.10 -14.98 1.82
N ASP A 18 7.98 -15.96 2.00
CA ASP A 18 7.76 -17.11 2.87
C ASP A 18 8.98 -17.34 3.77
N LYS A 19 8.80 -17.11 5.07
CA LYS A 19 9.84 -17.19 6.12
C LYS A 19 10.59 -18.53 6.19
N PRO A 20 9.91 -19.70 6.17
CA PRO A 20 10.56 -21.01 6.24
C PRO A 20 11.32 -21.44 4.98
N SER A 21 11.22 -20.74 3.85
CA SER A 21 11.99 -21.11 2.67
C SER A 21 13.35 -20.41 2.71
N ASP A 22 14.46 -21.14 2.55
CA ASP A 22 15.79 -20.59 2.26
C ASP A 22 15.84 -19.78 0.92
N LYS A 23 14.68 -19.42 0.35
CA LYS A 23 14.49 -18.81 -0.96
C LYS A 23 14.18 -17.31 -0.93
N GLY A 24 13.91 -16.72 0.23
CA GLY A 24 13.71 -15.27 0.35
C GLY A 24 12.44 -14.73 -0.34
N VAL A 25 12.49 -13.47 -0.80
CA VAL A 25 11.39 -12.80 -1.53
C VAL A 25 11.29 -13.38 -2.95
N LEU A 26 10.10 -13.84 -3.33
CA LEU A 26 9.80 -14.31 -4.69
C LEU A 26 9.00 -13.24 -5.45
N LYS A 27 9.56 -12.76 -6.55
CA LYS A 27 8.81 -11.93 -7.50
C LYS A 27 7.71 -12.78 -8.14
N MET A 28 6.47 -12.31 -8.09
CA MET A 28 5.34 -12.99 -8.69
C MET A 28 5.12 -12.52 -10.13
N PRO A 29 4.50 -13.35 -10.99
CA PRO A 29 3.90 -12.86 -12.23
C PRO A 29 2.96 -11.69 -11.94
N TYR A 30 2.84 -10.76 -12.89
CA TYR A 30 1.96 -9.60 -12.74
C TYR A 30 0.53 -10.04 -12.41
N MET A 31 0.04 -9.64 -11.24
CA MET A 31 -1.37 -9.76 -10.90
C MET A 31 -2.00 -8.37 -10.91
N PRO A 32 -3.20 -8.17 -11.48
CA PRO A 32 -3.88 -6.89 -11.39
C PRO A 32 -4.29 -6.61 -9.94
N LEU A 33 -4.25 -5.35 -9.53
CA LEU A 33 -4.73 -4.94 -8.21
C LEU A 33 -6.23 -5.23 -8.11
N PHE A 34 -6.61 -5.96 -7.08
CA PHE A 34 -8.01 -6.20 -6.73
C PHE A 34 -8.21 -5.97 -5.22
N ARG A 35 -9.33 -5.35 -4.88
CA ARG A 35 -9.83 -5.22 -3.51
C ARG A 35 -11.32 -5.53 -3.53
N ALA A 36 -11.79 -6.43 -2.66
CA ALA A 36 -13.21 -6.79 -2.61
C ALA A 36 -14.09 -5.57 -2.26
N SER A 37 -15.31 -5.52 -2.82
CA SER A 37 -16.27 -4.42 -2.59
C SER A 37 -16.70 -4.28 -1.13
N THR A 38 -16.66 -5.37 -0.36
CA THR A 38 -16.92 -5.38 1.07
C THR A 38 -15.92 -4.56 1.89
N TYR A 39 -14.74 -4.25 1.33
CA TYR A 39 -13.68 -3.50 2.00
C TYR A 39 -13.34 -2.18 1.29
N ASN A 40 -13.61 -2.08 -0.01
CA ASN A 40 -13.38 -0.85 -0.77
C ASN A 40 -14.69 -0.43 -1.46
N SER A 41 -15.43 0.48 -0.82
CA SER A 41 -16.69 1.01 -1.35
C SER A 41 -16.50 1.95 -2.54
N PHE A 42 -15.32 2.56 -2.69
CA PHE A 42 -15.04 3.54 -3.73
C PHE A 42 -14.82 2.90 -5.10
N ALA A 43 -14.08 1.78 -5.16
CA ALA A 43 -13.78 1.11 -6.41
C ALA A 43 -13.51 -0.41 -6.26
N GLY A 44 -14.04 -1.05 -5.22
CA GLY A 44 -13.88 -2.49 -5.00
C GLY A 44 -14.62 -3.36 -6.02
N GLY A 45 -14.23 -4.64 -6.09
CA GLY A 45 -14.77 -5.61 -7.05
C GLY A 45 -14.20 -5.47 -8.47
N ILE A 46 -13.30 -4.53 -8.71
CA ILE A 46 -12.72 -4.25 -10.03
C ILE A 46 -11.24 -4.64 -10.04
N ARG A 47 -10.81 -5.36 -11.08
CA ARG A 47 -9.40 -5.62 -11.37
C ARG A 47 -8.80 -4.41 -12.08
N ARG A 48 -7.75 -3.82 -11.50
CA ARG A 48 -7.09 -2.64 -12.06
C ARG A 48 -5.69 -2.99 -12.55
N TYR A 49 -5.40 -2.55 -13.76
CA TYR A 49 -4.12 -2.73 -14.42
C TYR A 49 -3.36 -1.41 -14.40
N PHE A 50 -2.07 -1.50 -14.10
CA PHE A 50 -1.14 -0.40 -13.96
C PHE A 50 0.17 -0.77 -14.63
N ALA A 51 0.96 0.25 -14.99
CA ALA A 51 2.31 0.04 -15.46
C ALA A 51 3.14 -0.71 -14.39
N THR A 52 3.99 -1.62 -14.84
CA THR A 52 4.80 -2.45 -13.93
C THR A 52 6.00 -1.64 -13.45
N ILE A 53 6.37 -1.81 -12.18
CA ILE A 53 7.61 -1.21 -11.67
C ILE A 53 8.82 -1.88 -12.36
N GLU A 54 9.85 -1.11 -12.67
CA GLU A 54 11.07 -1.57 -13.33
C GLU A 54 11.83 -2.64 -12.50
N ASP A 55 12.47 -3.56 -13.20
CA ASP A 55 13.14 -4.73 -12.59
C ASP A 55 14.30 -4.34 -11.68
N GLY A 56 14.97 -3.21 -11.95
CA GLY A 56 16.08 -2.69 -11.15
C GLY A 56 15.68 -2.29 -9.72
N LEU A 57 14.38 -2.28 -9.37
CA LEU A 57 13.94 -2.03 -8.00
C LEU A 57 14.55 -3.05 -7.02
N PHE A 58 14.66 -4.32 -7.41
CA PHE A 58 15.24 -5.37 -6.55
C PHE A 58 16.73 -5.20 -6.29
N GLU A 59 17.42 -4.41 -7.11
CA GLU A 59 18.83 -4.06 -6.94
C GLU A 59 19.00 -2.75 -6.15
N ASN A 60 17.91 -2.01 -5.92
CA ASN A 60 17.93 -0.78 -5.15
C ASN A 60 18.04 -1.08 -3.65
N ILE A 61 19.18 -0.70 -3.07
CA ILE A 61 19.48 -0.95 -1.65
C ILE A 61 18.45 -0.36 -0.70
N TYR A 62 17.89 0.82 -1.00
CA TYR A 62 16.89 1.45 -0.14
C TYR A 62 15.58 0.67 -0.16
N PHE A 63 15.16 0.18 -1.33
CA PHE A 63 13.98 -0.68 -1.43
C PHE A 63 14.16 -1.96 -0.62
N VAL A 64 15.26 -2.68 -0.86
CA VAL A 64 15.54 -3.96 -0.19
C VAL A 64 15.56 -3.79 1.32
N GLN A 65 16.28 -2.80 1.84
CA GLN A 65 16.35 -2.54 3.28
C GLN A 65 14.98 -2.18 3.87
N SER A 66 14.17 -1.41 3.15
CA SER A 66 12.83 -1.00 3.62
C SER A 66 11.86 -2.18 3.64
N LEU A 67 11.95 -3.04 2.64
CA LEU A 67 11.18 -4.27 2.57
C LEU A 67 11.55 -5.21 3.73
N GLU A 68 12.85 -5.46 3.94
CA GLU A 68 13.35 -6.28 5.05
C GLU A 68 12.94 -5.70 6.41
N TYR A 69 13.06 -4.39 6.57
CA TYR A 69 12.66 -3.68 7.79
C TYR A 69 11.16 -3.87 8.10
N ALA A 70 10.31 -3.66 7.09
CA ALA A 70 8.87 -3.89 7.19
C ALA A 70 8.56 -5.35 7.56
N LEU A 71 9.14 -6.31 6.84
CA LEU A 71 8.90 -7.75 7.05
C LEU A 71 9.33 -8.21 8.44
N ASN A 72 10.48 -7.71 8.94
CA ASN A 72 10.97 -8.04 10.27
C ASN A 72 10.02 -7.53 11.36
N ILE A 73 9.59 -6.26 11.27
CA ILE A 73 8.67 -5.67 12.25
C ILE A 73 7.31 -6.38 12.20
N PHE A 74 6.70 -6.52 11.02
CA PHE A 74 5.38 -7.11 10.91
C PHE A 74 5.37 -8.58 11.33
N SER A 75 6.39 -9.35 10.95
CA SER A 75 6.50 -10.76 11.37
C SER A 75 6.74 -10.89 12.87
N HIS A 76 7.48 -9.97 13.50
CA HIS A 76 7.64 -9.95 14.94
C HIS A 76 6.31 -9.68 15.64
N ILE A 77 5.56 -8.65 15.23
CA ILE A 77 4.24 -8.33 15.80
C ILE A 77 3.26 -9.52 15.64
N GLU A 78 3.25 -10.19 14.49
CA GLU A 78 2.41 -11.38 14.29
C GLU A 78 2.80 -12.53 15.22
N SER A 79 4.10 -12.74 15.45
CA SER A 79 4.61 -13.77 16.35
C SER A 79 4.20 -13.50 17.80
N GLU A 80 4.27 -12.24 18.25
CA GLU A 80 3.78 -11.81 19.57
C GLU A 80 2.25 -12.00 19.72
N LYS A 81 1.49 -11.92 18.61
CA LYS A 81 0.06 -12.26 18.55
C LYS A 81 -0.20 -13.78 18.47
N GLY A 82 0.83 -14.63 18.53
CA GLY A 82 0.74 -16.09 18.40
C GLY A 82 0.53 -16.60 16.97
N ARG A 83 0.62 -15.73 15.96
CA ARG A 83 0.43 -16.04 14.53
C ARG A 83 1.78 -16.35 13.88
N ASN A 84 2.30 -17.55 14.14
CA ASN A 84 3.67 -17.95 13.75
C ASN A 84 3.83 -18.37 12.28
N LYS A 85 2.75 -18.60 11.54
CA LYS A 85 2.81 -18.92 10.10
C LYS A 85 2.71 -17.62 9.29
N GLN A 86 3.87 -17.11 8.89
CA GLN A 86 3.98 -15.86 8.13
C GLN A 86 4.32 -16.13 6.67
N GLU A 87 3.31 -16.06 5.82
CA GLU A 87 3.43 -16.07 4.36
C GLU A 87 2.77 -14.78 3.84
N TRP A 88 3.61 -13.83 3.41
CA TRP A 88 3.18 -12.48 3.06
C TRP A 88 2.98 -12.37 1.55
N PHE A 89 1.76 -12.07 1.15
CA PHE A 89 1.51 -11.46 -0.15
C PHE A 89 1.75 -9.96 -0.04
N ILE A 90 2.58 -9.43 -0.93
CA ILE A 90 3.08 -8.06 -0.85
C ILE A 90 2.72 -7.30 -2.12
N ASP A 91 2.03 -6.19 -1.94
CA ASP A 91 1.81 -5.17 -2.96
C ASP A 91 2.85 -4.07 -2.82
N VAL A 92 3.46 -3.68 -3.93
CA VAL A 92 4.38 -2.55 -3.97
C VAL A 92 3.84 -1.52 -4.94
N ASP A 93 3.58 -0.33 -4.44
CA ASP A 93 3.11 0.81 -5.21
C ASP A 93 4.08 1.97 -5.17
N GLN A 94 4.40 2.49 -6.35
CA GLN A 94 5.03 3.80 -6.52
C GLN A 94 3.96 4.78 -6.94
N TYR A 95 3.70 5.78 -6.11
CA TYR A 95 2.76 6.86 -6.42
C TYR A 95 3.51 8.16 -6.67
N ARG A 96 3.11 8.88 -7.71
CA ARG A 96 3.36 10.32 -7.83
C ARG A 96 2.03 11.05 -7.83
N ILE A 97 1.81 11.89 -6.82
CA ILE A 97 0.68 12.81 -6.75
C ILE A 97 1.13 14.17 -7.27
N ILE A 98 0.39 14.74 -8.21
CA ILE A 98 0.71 16.00 -8.89
C ILE A 98 -0.35 17.03 -8.54
N ALA A 99 0.08 18.26 -8.29
CA ALA A 99 -0.79 19.43 -8.15
C ALA A 99 -0.20 20.63 -8.89
N ASP A 100 -1.04 21.60 -9.25
CA ASP A 100 -0.65 22.89 -9.84
C ASP A 100 -1.62 23.99 -9.39
N GLU A 101 -1.55 25.17 -10.00
CA GLU A 101 -2.46 26.29 -9.72
C GLU A 101 -3.96 25.97 -9.88
N ASN A 102 -4.30 25.04 -10.78
CA ASN A 102 -5.68 24.76 -11.17
C ASN A 102 -6.18 23.42 -10.62
N THR A 103 -5.28 22.53 -10.20
CA THR A 103 -5.59 21.15 -9.83
C THR A 103 -4.96 20.78 -8.49
N SER A 104 -5.78 20.37 -7.51
CA SER A 104 -5.28 19.66 -6.33
C SER A 104 -5.07 18.17 -6.64
N GLY A 105 -4.09 17.58 -5.98
CA GLY A 105 -3.91 16.14 -5.96
C GLY A 105 -4.60 15.53 -4.76
N GLU A 106 -5.41 14.49 -4.95
CA GLU A 106 -6.11 13.81 -3.85
C GLU A 106 -5.47 12.43 -3.62
N PRO A 107 -4.56 12.24 -2.65
CA PRO A 107 -3.93 10.93 -2.47
C PRO A 107 -4.96 9.83 -2.12
N THR A 108 -5.99 10.22 -1.35
CA THR A 108 -7.08 9.35 -0.88
C THR A 108 -8.45 9.99 -1.19
N PRO A 109 -8.89 10.01 -2.46
CA PRO A 109 -10.18 10.61 -2.84
C PRO A 109 -11.40 9.97 -2.14
N GLU A 110 -11.25 8.74 -1.64
CA GLU A 110 -12.24 8.02 -0.84
C GLU A 110 -12.36 8.52 0.62
N GLY A 111 -11.43 9.36 1.08
CA GLY A 111 -11.35 9.83 2.46
C GLY A 111 -10.72 8.81 3.43
N ILE A 112 -11.21 8.79 4.67
CA ILE A 112 -10.70 7.89 5.73
C ILE A 112 -11.11 6.44 5.42
N HIS A 113 -10.13 5.57 5.23
CA HIS A 113 -10.30 4.18 4.83
C HIS A 113 -9.29 3.23 5.51
N SER A 114 -9.48 1.94 5.30
CA SER A 114 -8.48 0.89 5.49
C SER A 114 -8.21 0.31 4.12
N ASP A 115 -6.98 -0.09 3.87
CA ASP A 115 -6.62 -0.73 2.62
C ASP A 115 -7.08 -2.21 2.58
N GLY A 116 -7.44 -2.79 3.72
CA GLY A 116 -7.85 -4.19 3.84
C GLY A 116 -6.64 -5.14 3.82
N THR A 117 -5.48 -4.65 4.23
CA THR A 117 -4.26 -5.45 4.41
C THR A 117 -4.10 -5.82 5.89
N ASN A 118 -2.97 -6.44 6.25
CA ASN A 118 -2.60 -6.56 7.66
C ASN A 118 -1.82 -5.32 8.10
N TYR A 119 -0.81 -4.97 7.31
CA TYR A 119 0.13 -3.91 7.61
C TYR A 119 0.56 -3.22 6.33
N PHE A 120 1.02 -1.98 6.48
CA PHE A 120 1.78 -1.35 5.43
C PHE A 120 2.91 -0.48 5.96
N LEU A 121 3.88 -0.24 5.08
CA LEU A 121 4.90 0.78 5.19
C LEU A 121 4.70 1.80 4.06
N LEU A 122 4.60 3.07 4.43
CA LEU A 122 4.66 4.20 3.51
C LEU A 122 5.99 4.93 3.71
N MET A 123 6.69 5.24 2.63
CA MET A 123 7.91 6.04 2.64
C MET A 123 7.76 7.22 1.69
N LEU A 124 8.15 8.41 2.15
CA LEU A 124 8.33 9.56 1.29
C LEU A 124 9.61 9.39 0.46
N VAL A 125 9.46 9.39 -0.88
CA VAL A 125 10.60 9.33 -1.81
C VAL A 125 11.08 10.74 -2.13
N ASP A 126 10.13 11.60 -2.50
CA ASP A 126 10.40 12.99 -2.83
C ASP A 126 9.16 13.85 -2.63
N ARG A 127 9.36 15.13 -2.35
CA ARG A 127 8.30 16.14 -2.38
C ARG A 127 8.85 17.48 -2.80
N GLN A 128 8.18 18.13 -3.72
CA GLN A 128 8.58 19.45 -4.19
C GLN A 128 7.38 20.36 -4.35
N ASN A 129 7.49 21.59 -3.82
CA ASN A 129 6.48 22.63 -3.98
C ASN A 129 5.09 22.27 -3.41
N VAL A 130 5.02 21.33 -2.46
CA VAL A 130 3.77 20.77 -1.93
C VAL A 130 3.37 21.40 -0.58
N ALA A 131 2.14 21.91 -0.53
CA ALA A 131 1.35 22.07 0.69
C ALA A 131 0.40 20.88 0.90
N GLY A 132 0.08 20.58 2.16
CA GLY A 132 -0.76 19.43 2.51
C GLY A 132 -0.01 18.10 2.42
N GLY A 133 -0.72 17.03 2.05
CA GLY A 133 -0.18 15.66 2.08
C GLY A 133 0.07 15.14 3.51
N GLU A 134 -0.71 15.64 4.47
CA GLU A 134 -0.68 15.23 5.88
C GLU A 134 -1.46 13.93 6.04
N SER A 135 -0.79 12.90 6.57
CA SER A 135 -1.42 11.64 6.95
C SER A 135 -2.16 11.80 8.26
N SER A 136 -3.39 11.32 8.33
CA SER A 136 -4.21 11.25 9.53
C SER A 136 -4.52 9.79 9.84
N ILE A 137 -4.33 9.40 11.10
CA ILE A 137 -4.57 8.04 11.59
C ILE A 137 -5.72 8.09 12.57
N HIS A 138 -6.63 7.13 12.44
CA HIS A 138 -7.89 7.08 13.18
C HIS A 138 -8.16 5.69 13.72
N THR A 139 -8.98 5.61 14.75
CA THR A 139 -9.56 4.34 15.24
C THR A 139 -10.53 3.74 14.21
N ALA A 140 -11.00 2.52 14.45
CA ALA A 140 -12.03 1.88 13.62
C ALA A 140 -13.33 2.70 13.54
N ASP A 141 -13.67 3.43 14.61
CA ASP A 141 -14.82 4.34 14.69
C ASP A 141 -14.55 5.72 14.07
N LYS A 142 -13.41 5.88 13.38
CA LYS A 142 -12.95 7.11 12.72
C LYS A 142 -12.66 8.27 13.69
N GLU A 143 -12.32 7.96 14.94
CA GLU A 143 -11.82 8.98 15.86
C GLU A 143 -10.33 9.25 15.59
N LEU A 144 -9.97 10.54 15.50
CA LEU A 144 -8.59 10.95 15.22
C LEU A 144 -7.65 10.53 16.35
N VAL A 145 -6.60 9.80 16.01
CA VAL A 145 -5.51 9.41 16.93
C VAL A 145 -4.33 10.35 16.77
N THR A 146 -3.87 10.57 15.54
CA THR A 146 -2.73 11.45 15.28
C THR A 146 -2.71 11.95 13.84
N ARG A 147 -1.92 13.00 13.62
CA ARG A 147 -1.57 13.53 12.30
C ARG A 147 -0.06 13.61 12.17
N VAL A 148 0.44 13.30 10.98
CA VAL A 148 1.86 13.38 10.66
C VAL A 148 2.04 13.77 9.20
N THR A 149 2.94 14.72 8.97
CA THR A 149 3.39 15.07 7.62
C THR A 149 4.79 14.52 7.44
N LEU A 150 4.97 13.60 6.50
CA LEU A 150 6.30 13.17 6.06
C LEU A 150 6.93 14.33 5.27
N THR A 151 8.09 14.82 5.68
CA THR A 151 8.70 16.03 5.13
C THR A 151 10.04 15.76 4.44
N ASN A 152 10.79 14.77 4.90
CA ASN A 152 12.11 14.45 4.36
C ASN A 152 12.08 13.14 3.58
N PRO A 153 12.78 13.03 2.44
CA PRO A 153 13.02 11.74 1.79
C PRO A 153 13.52 10.70 2.77
N GLY A 154 12.90 9.52 2.77
CA GLY A 154 13.17 8.44 3.70
C GLY A 154 12.33 8.47 4.98
N ASP A 155 11.55 9.52 5.26
CA ASP A 155 10.55 9.49 6.33
C ASP A 155 9.56 8.35 6.07
N MET A 156 9.35 7.50 7.09
CA MET A 156 8.49 6.32 6.99
C MET A 156 7.35 6.34 8.01
N MET A 157 6.21 5.79 7.61
CA MET A 157 5.09 5.48 8.47
C MET A 157 4.70 4.01 8.29
N LEU A 158 4.69 3.26 9.39
CA LEU A 158 4.24 1.87 9.42
C LEU A 158 2.90 1.82 10.15
N LEU A 159 1.92 1.10 9.61
CA LEU A 159 0.57 1.03 10.19
C LEU A 159 0.04 -0.41 10.28
N ASP A 160 -0.62 -0.73 11.39
CA ASP A 160 -1.51 -1.90 11.53
C ASP A 160 -2.87 -1.55 10.90
N ASP A 161 -2.97 -1.78 9.59
CA ASP A 161 -4.16 -1.48 8.76
C ASP A 161 -5.36 -2.37 9.12
N GLU A 162 -5.13 -3.46 9.85
CA GLU A 162 -6.21 -4.31 10.39
C GLU A 162 -6.96 -3.60 11.53
N ARG A 163 -6.32 -2.67 12.25
CA ARG A 163 -6.89 -2.01 13.44
C ARG A 163 -7.17 -0.54 13.24
N MET A 164 -6.44 0.10 12.33
CA MET A 164 -6.42 1.54 12.17
C MET A 164 -7.00 1.94 10.81
N MET A 165 -7.68 3.08 10.81
CA MET A 165 -8.12 3.76 9.60
C MET A 165 -7.16 4.91 9.30
N HIS A 166 -7.04 5.29 8.04
CA HIS A 166 -6.14 6.36 7.64
C HIS A 166 -6.68 7.16 6.45
N GLY A 167 -6.19 8.38 6.31
CA GLY A 167 -6.48 9.26 5.17
C GLY A 167 -5.38 10.29 5.01
N VAL A 168 -5.26 10.87 3.83
CA VAL A 168 -4.24 11.88 3.53
C VAL A 168 -4.92 13.13 3.01
N SER A 169 -4.55 14.30 3.53
CA SER A 169 -5.07 15.57 3.04
C SER A 169 -4.65 15.83 1.59
N SER A 170 -5.46 16.63 0.89
CA SER A 170 -5.16 17.08 -0.47
C SER A 170 -3.76 17.69 -0.55
N VAL A 171 -3.10 17.47 -1.67
CA VAL A 171 -1.83 18.08 -2.06
C VAL A 171 -2.13 19.28 -2.96
N THR A 172 -1.57 20.45 -2.63
CA THR A 172 -1.70 21.66 -3.43
C THR A 172 -0.33 22.28 -3.72
N SER A 173 -0.26 23.11 -4.76
CA SER A 173 0.95 23.87 -5.06
C SER A 173 1.14 25.03 -4.09
N LEU A 174 2.36 25.21 -3.58
CA LEU A 174 2.70 26.35 -2.71
C LEU A 174 2.76 27.68 -3.46
N ASN A 175 3.08 27.67 -4.75
CA ASN A 175 3.35 28.88 -5.54
C ASN A 175 2.68 28.89 -6.93
N GLY A 176 1.75 27.98 -7.19
CA GLY A 176 1.04 27.82 -8.46
C GLY A 176 1.79 27.00 -9.52
N GLN A 177 3.11 26.80 -9.40
CA GLN A 177 3.86 25.91 -10.30
C GLN A 177 3.55 24.44 -10.00
N THR A 178 3.90 23.53 -10.91
CA THR A 178 3.74 22.10 -10.67
C THR A 178 4.42 21.68 -9.37
N ALA A 179 3.70 20.89 -8.59
CA ALA A 179 4.11 20.30 -7.33
C ALA A 179 3.94 18.79 -7.41
N HIS A 180 4.80 18.05 -6.73
CA HIS A 180 4.66 16.60 -6.65
C HIS A 180 4.99 16.05 -5.28
N ARG A 181 4.36 14.92 -4.96
CA ARG A 181 4.63 14.09 -3.78
C ARG A 181 4.75 12.64 -4.23
N ASP A 182 5.93 12.09 -4.04
CA ASP A 182 6.28 10.73 -4.43
C ASP A 182 6.33 9.82 -3.22
N ILE A 183 5.61 8.71 -3.30
CA ILE A 183 5.45 7.78 -2.20
C ILE A 183 5.75 6.37 -2.68
N PHE A 184 6.46 5.66 -1.83
CA PHE A 184 6.65 4.25 -1.92
C PHE A 184 5.76 3.56 -0.87
N HIS A 185 4.90 2.64 -1.29
CA HIS A 185 3.95 1.96 -0.41
C HIS A 185 4.12 0.44 -0.53
N ILE A 186 4.51 -0.20 0.58
CA ILE A 186 4.65 -1.65 0.71
C ILE A 186 3.51 -2.16 1.60
N SER A 187 2.60 -2.91 1.02
CA SER A 187 1.40 -3.44 1.69
C SER A 187 1.53 -4.94 1.89
N CYS A 188 1.52 -5.41 3.14
CA CYS A 188 1.70 -6.82 3.49
C CYS A 188 0.38 -7.44 3.95
N THR A 189 0.00 -8.58 3.35
CA THR A 189 -1.17 -9.36 3.73
C THR A 189 -0.77 -10.81 3.99
N ASN A 190 -1.02 -11.30 5.20
CA ASN A 190 -0.75 -12.70 5.51
C ASN A 190 -1.82 -13.55 4.84
N ILE A 191 -1.45 -14.43 3.91
CA ILE A 191 -2.42 -15.20 3.14
C ILE A 191 -3.18 -16.22 3.98
N HIS A 192 -2.68 -16.57 5.16
CA HIS A 192 -3.36 -17.45 6.10
C HIS A 192 -4.39 -16.73 6.98
N ARG A 193 -4.49 -15.40 6.89
CA ARG A 193 -5.54 -14.66 7.58
C ARG A 193 -6.91 -15.03 6.96
N PRO A 194 -7.94 -15.29 7.77
CA PRO A 194 -9.28 -15.55 7.27
C PRO A 194 -9.75 -14.47 6.28
N GLY A 195 -10.24 -14.91 5.11
CA GLY A 195 -10.72 -14.05 4.03
C GLY A 195 -9.64 -13.27 3.28
N ALA A 196 -8.35 -13.43 3.57
CA ALA A 196 -7.28 -12.67 2.90
C ALA A 196 -7.27 -12.90 1.39
N VAL A 197 -7.44 -14.14 0.97
CA VAL A 197 -7.49 -14.48 -0.46
C VAL A 197 -8.69 -13.82 -1.13
N GLU A 198 -9.89 -13.98 -0.57
CA GLU A 198 -11.09 -13.39 -1.14
C GLU A 198 -10.95 -11.87 -1.26
N ARG A 199 -10.45 -11.23 -0.20
CA ARG A 199 -10.21 -9.78 -0.18
C ARG A 199 -9.26 -9.31 -1.27
N ARG A 200 -8.16 -10.04 -1.50
CA ARG A 200 -7.06 -9.61 -2.39
C ARG A 200 -7.16 -10.10 -3.82
N PHE A 201 -7.76 -11.26 -4.04
CA PHE A 201 -7.79 -11.88 -5.37
C PHE A 201 -9.21 -12.04 -5.92
N GLY A 202 -10.23 -11.84 -5.07
CA GLY A 202 -11.62 -12.13 -5.42
C GLY A 202 -11.86 -13.63 -5.66
N LEU A 203 -11.00 -14.46 -5.08
CA LEU A 203 -11.05 -15.92 -5.19
C LEU A 203 -11.57 -16.49 -3.88
N SER A 204 -12.52 -17.41 -3.96
CA SER A 204 -12.90 -18.24 -2.83
C SER A 204 -11.74 -19.15 -2.41
N SER A 205 -11.69 -19.55 -1.13
CA SER A 205 -10.71 -20.51 -0.63
C SER A 205 -10.70 -21.82 -1.43
N GLU A 206 -11.85 -22.23 -1.97
CA GLU A 206 -11.98 -23.40 -2.83
C GLU A 206 -11.27 -23.23 -4.18
N GLN A 207 -11.44 -22.07 -4.83
CA GLN A 207 -10.76 -21.75 -6.09
C GLN A 207 -9.23 -21.72 -5.95
N VAL A 208 -8.72 -21.23 -4.82
CA VAL A 208 -7.27 -21.25 -4.52
C VAL A 208 -6.76 -22.67 -4.36
N ASN A 209 -7.47 -23.49 -3.59
CA ASN A 209 -7.08 -24.88 -3.34
C ASN A 209 -7.07 -25.71 -4.62
N VAL A 210 -7.94 -25.39 -5.59
CA VAL A 210 -7.92 -26.02 -6.92
C VAL A 210 -6.73 -25.54 -7.76
N MET A 211 -6.34 -24.27 -7.66
CA MET A 211 -5.17 -23.73 -8.37
C MET A 211 -3.84 -24.27 -7.84
N LEU A 212 -3.70 -24.45 -6.52
CA LEU A 212 -2.47 -24.94 -5.87
C LEU A 212 -2.28 -26.48 -5.96
N LYS A 213 -3.29 -27.22 -6.42
CA LYS A 213 -3.25 -28.69 -6.57
C LYS A 213 -2.84 -29.15 -7.99
N ARG A 214 -2.42 -28.23 -8.85
CA ARG A 214 -1.88 -28.50 -10.19
C ARG A 214 -0.42 -28.08 -10.25
#